data_AF-A0A1Q3CU27-F1
#
_entry.id   AF-A0A1Q3CU27-F1
#
_cell.length_a   1.000
_cell.length_b   1.000
_cell.length_c   1.000
_cell.angle_alpha   90.00
_cell.angle_beta   90.00
_cell.angle_gamma   90.00
#
_symmetry.space_group_name_H-M   'P 1'
#
loop_
_entity.id
_entity.type
_entity.pdbx_description
1 polymer ?
#
loop_
_entity_poly.entity_id
_entity_poly.type
_entity_poly.pdbx_seq_one_letter_code
_entity_poly.pdbx_strand_id
1 'polypeptide(L)'
;WDNVLSTQQQTEILEAIQVNKLKEPILDNNNETIEDSVSTLIYNITKYFIGDPTYLKDRTADHLSNLRCRKLQDFRWYKDTFMTKVLTREDANQPYWKEKFITGLPTLFAEKIKSKYREKHKGVVPYETLTYGDIVSTITKTGLEICNDIKMSKQIKRDSKTYKKELGDFC
;
A
#
# COMPACT_ATOMS: atom_id res chain seq x y z
N TRP A 1 -15.54 10.93 27.53
CA TRP A 1 -16.28 11.92 26.73
C TRP A 1 -17.15 12.80 27.61
N ASP A 2 -17.72 12.23 28.65
CA ASP A 2 -18.55 12.88 29.67
C ASP A 2 -17.89 14.10 30.35
N ASN A 3 -16.56 14.13 30.46
CA ASN A 3 -15.81 15.25 31.04
C ASN A 3 -15.14 16.18 30.00
N VAL A 4 -15.26 15.86 28.71
CA VAL A 4 -14.59 16.58 27.60
C VAL A 4 -15.59 17.41 26.82
N LEU A 5 -16.81 16.91 26.65
CA LEU A 5 -17.88 17.61 25.93
C LEU A 5 -18.67 18.48 26.89
N SER A 6 -18.97 19.71 26.46
CA SER A 6 -19.99 20.50 27.13
C SER A 6 -21.36 19.84 26.97
N THR A 7 -22.30 20.15 27.87
CA THR A 7 -23.68 19.66 27.78
C THR A 7 -24.31 19.98 26.43
N GLN A 8 -24.02 21.17 25.88
CA GLN A 8 -24.49 21.58 24.56
C GLN A 8 -23.99 20.64 23.46
N GLN A 9 -22.70 20.28 23.47
CA GLN A 9 -22.13 19.37 22.48
C GLN A 9 -22.67 17.94 22.64
N GLN A 10 -22.98 17.52 23.86
CA GLN A 10 -23.61 16.22 24.11
C GLN A 10 -25.01 16.19 23.50
N THR A 11 -25.80 17.24 23.69
CA THR A 11 -27.13 17.38 23.09
C THR A 11 -27.05 17.40 21.57
N GLU A 12 -26.13 18.18 20.98
CA GLU A 12 -25.92 18.21 19.53
C GLU A 12 -25.55 16.85 18.93
N ILE A 13 -24.81 16.02 19.67
CA ILE A 13 -24.47 14.65 19.25
C ILE A 13 -25.70 13.75 19.35
N LEU A 14 -26.46 13.82 20.45
CA LEU A 14 -27.63 12.96 20.67
C LEU A 14 -28.78 13.27 19.69
N GLU A 15 -28.94 14.54 19.30
CA GLU A 15 -29.98 14.99 18.38
C GLU A 15 -29.53 14.96 16.90
N ALA A 16 -28.35 14.40 16.62
CA ALA A 16 -27.84 14.33 15.26
C ALA A 16 -28.69 13.39 14.38
N ILE A 17 -28.94 13.82 13.15
CA ILE A 17 -29.73 13.09 12.15
C ILE A 17 -28.95 12.93 10.84
N GLN A 18 -29.25 11.89 10.09
CA GLN A 18 -28.64 11.66 8.78
C GLN A 18 -29.13 12.70 7.77
N VAL A 19 -28.19 13.27 7.02
CA VAL A 19 -28.48 14.27 5.97
C VAL A 19 -27.88 13.88 4.63
N ASN A 20 -28.53 14.25 3.53
CA ASN A 20 -28.06 14.01 2.17
C ASN A 20 -26.97 15.02 1.75
N LYS A 21 -26.49 14.92 0.50
CA LYS A 21 -25.47 15.84 -0.05
C LYS A 21 -25.90 17.31 -0.10
N LEU A 22 -27.20 17.59 -0.05
CA LEU A 22 -27.80 18.93 -0.01
C LEU A 22 -28.10 19.40 1.42
N LYS A 23 -27.70 18.64 2.45
CA LYS A 23 -27.98 18.85 3.87
C LYS A 23 -29.45 18.71 4.27
N GLU A 24 -30.23 17.98 3.49
CA GLU A 24 -31.63 17.69 3.82
C GLU A 24 -31.72 16.38 4.63
N PRO A 25 -32.63 16.27 5.60
CA PRO A 25 -32.81 15.05 6.39
C PRO A 25 -33.14 13.84 5.51
N ILE A 26 -32.48 12.70 5.79
CA ILE A 26 -32.83 11.42 5.19
C ILE A 26 -33.94 10.81 6.05
N LEU A 27 -35.05 10.46 5.39
CA LEU A 27 -36.21 9.86 6.03
C LEU A 27 -36.22 8.34 5.83
N ASP A 28 -36.71 7.61 6.82
CA ASP A 28 -36.96 6.19 6.73
C ASP A 28 -38.29 5.87 6.02
N ASN A 29 -38.67 4.58 6.00
CA ASN A 29 -39.91 4.13 5.36
C ASN A 29 -41.18 4.68 6.04
N ASN A 30 -41.08 5.17 7.27
CA ASN A 30 -42.17 5.77 8.03
C ASN A 30 -42.16 7.31 7.94
N ASN A 31 -41.29 7.87 7.09
CA ASN A 31 -41.14 9.30 6.90
C ASN A 31 -40.56 10.03 8.14
N GLU A 32 -39.84 9.31 9.00
CA GLU A 32 -39.15 9.82 10.19
C GLU A 32 -37.64 10.03 9.92
N THR A 33 -37.02 10.98 10.61
CA THR A 33 -35.58 11.25 10.46
C THR A 33 -34.75 10.15 11.09
N ILE A 34 -33.74 9.67 10.38
CA ILE A 34 -32.84 8.62 10.90
C ILE A 34 -31.79 9.25 11.83
N GLU A 35 -31.67 8.73 13.05
CA GLU A 35 -30.66 9.14 14.03
C GLU A 35 -29.23 8.85 13.54
N ASP A 36 -28.31 9.79 13.76
CA ASP A 36 -26.89 9.69 13.39
C ASP A 36 -25.95 10.01 14.57
N SER A 37 -26.43 9.82 15.80
CA SER A 37 -25.71 10.15 17.02
C SER A 37 -24.39 9.39 17.15
N VAL A 38 -24.35 8.12 16.73
CA VAL A 38 -23.15 7.27 16.74
C VAL A 38 -22.08 7.78 15.77
N SER A 39 -22.44 8.04 14.50
CA SER A 39 -21.49 8.55 13.51
C SER A 39 -20.99 9.94 13.90
N THR A 40 -21.88 10.78 14.42
CA THR A 40 -21.55 12.12 14.90
C THR A 40 -20.62 12.06 16.10
N LEU A 41 -20.83 11.14 17.04
CA LEU A 41 -19.89 10.89 18.14
C LEU A 41 -18.54 10.45 17.60
N ILE A 42 -18.46 9.42 16.74
CA ILE A 42 -17.20 8.93 16.15
C ILE A 42 -16.45 10.07 15.44
N TYR A 43 -17.15 10.91 14.68
CA TYR A 43 -16.55 12.06 14.02
C TYR A 43 -15.98 13.06 15.03
N ASN A 44 -16.72 13.40 16.09
CA ASN A 44 -16.25 14.31 17.16
C ASN A 44 -15.03 13.73 17.89
N ILE A 45 -15.02 12.43 18.16
CA ILE A 45 -13.86 11.72 18.74
C ILE A 45 -12.66 11.87 17.83
N THR A 46 -12.83 11.54 16.56
CA THR A 46 -11.76 11.58 15.56
C THR A 46 -11.25 13.01 15.39
N LYS A 47 -12.15 13.99 15.34
CA LYS A 47 -11.84 15.42 15.22
C LYS A 47 -11.08 15.97 16.42
N TYR A 48 -11.37 15.50 17.62
CA TYR A 48 -10.66 15.93 18.82
C TYR A 48 -9.21 15.44 18.84
N PHE A 49 -8.99 14.15 18.54
CA PHE A 49 -7.64 13.57 18.57
C PHE A 49 -6.79 13.95 17.38
N ILE A 50 -7.42 14.03 16.21
CA ILE A 50 -6.71 14.12 14.93
C ILE A 50 -6.97 15.47 14.26
N GLY A 51 -7.99 16.24 14.62
CA GLY A 51 -8.46 17.37 13.81
C GLY A 51 -9.35 16.91 12.66
N ASP A 52 -9.63 17.75 11.67
CA ASP A 52 -10.59 17.40 10.60
C ASP A 52 -10.21 16.11 9.83
N PRO A 53 -10.93 14.99 9.99
CA PRO A 53 -10.54 13.72 9.36
C PRO A 53 -10.52 13.78 7.83
N THR A 54 -11.11 14.81 7.21
CA THR A 54 -11.01 15.03 5.76
C THR A 54 -9.58 15.38 5.31
N TYR A 55 -8.79 16.11 6.10
CA TYR A 55 -7.42 16.49 5.72
C TYR A 55 -6.47 15.28 5.65
N LEU A 56 -6.77 14.20 6.39
CA LEU A 56 -5.94 12.99 6.40
C LEU A 56 -5.93 12.29 5.05
N LYS A 57 -6.99 12.44 4.25
CA LYS A 57 -7.10 11.86 2.91
C LYS A 57 -6.04 12.45 1.98
N ASP A 58 -5.84 13.77 1.99
CA ASP A 58 -4.90 14.46 1.11
C ASP A 58 -3.44 14.20 1.48
N ARG A 59 -3.11 14.27 2.78
CA ARG A 59 -1.72 14.05 3.25
C ARG A 59 -1.26 12.60 3.07
N THR A 60 -2.18 11.65 2.95
CA THR A 60 -1.86 10.24 2.69
C THR A 60 -1.54 9.99 1.21
N ALA A 61 -2.17 10.73 0.30
CA ALA A 61 -1.94 10.65 -1.15
C ALA A 61 -0.51 11.05 -1.53
N ASP A 62 -0.04 12.19 -1.03
CA ASP A 62 1.30 12.72 -1.32
C ASP A 62 2.42 11.87 -0.71
N HIS A 63 2.19 11.29 0.47
CA HIS A 63 3.15 10.35 1.05
C HIS A 63 3.24 9.04 0.28
N LEU A 64 2.13 8.55 -0.28
CA LEU A 64 2.10 7.30 -1.04
C LEU A 64 2.80 7.48 -2.41
N SER A 65 2.57 8.60 -3.09
CA SER A 65 3.19 8.89 -4.39
C SER A 65 4.72 9.07 -4.29
N ASN A 66 5.23 9.44 -3.13
CA ASN A 66 6.67 9.60 -2.88
C ASN A 66 7.32 8.37 -2.23
N LEU A 67 6.55 7.32 -1.89
CA LEU A 67 7.06 6.13 -1.25
C LEU A 67 7.96 5.32 -2.21
N ARG A 68 9.19 5.04 -1.78
CA ARG A 68 10.19 4.28 -2.54
C ARG A 68 10.87 3.23 -1.66
N CYS A 69 11.06 2.04 -2.22
CA CYS A 69 11.88 0.97 -1.68
C CYS A 69 13.33 1.16 -2.14
N ARG A 70 14.19 1.71 -1.27
CA ARG A 70 15.60 1.99 -1.62
C ARG A 70 16.43 0.71 -1.78
N LYS A 71 16.14 -0.31 -0.97
CA LYS A 71 16.85 -1.59 -0.99
C LYS A 71 15.85 -2.74 -0.94
N LEU A 72 16.13 -3.84 -1.65
CA LEU A 72 15.26 -5.01 -1.65
C LEU A 72 15.09 -5.65 -0.26
N GLN A 73 16.05 -5.48 0.64
CA GLN A 73 15.92 -5.91 2.04
C GLN A 73 14.75 -5.21 2.76
N ASP A 74 14.42 -3.98 2.35
CA ASP A 74 13.35 -3.17 2.93
C ASP A 74 12.00 -3.46 2.26
N PHE A 75 11.94 -4.43 1.34
CA PHE A 75 10.73 -4.72 0.55
C PHE A 75 9.53 -5.07 1.44
N ARG A 76 9.74 -5.79 2.56
CA ARG A 76 8.66 -6.10 3.50
C ARG A 76 8.02 -4.83 4.05
N TRP A 77 8.84 -3.92 4.58
CA TRP A 77 8.39 -2.64 5.10
C TRP A 77 7.72 -1.78 4.01
N TYR A 78 8.32 -1.72 2.82
CA TYR A 78 7.76 -1.00 1.69
C TYR A 78 6.38 -1.53 1.30
N LYS A 79 6.24 -2.85 1.15
CA LYS A 79 4.97 -3.51 0.86
C LYS A 79 3.93 -3.15 1.89
N ASP A 80 4.22 -3.35 3.18
CA ASP A 80 3.26 -3.13 4.26
C ASP A 80 2.84 -1.65 4.34
N THR A 81 3.81 -0.73 4.19
CA THR A 81 3.56 0.72 4.19
C THR A 81 2.75 1.16 2.97
N PHE A 82 3.03 0.61 1.79
CA PHE A 82 2.27 0.93 0.59
C PHE A 82 0.84 0.40 0.69
N MET A 83 0.67 -0.85 1.14
CA MET A 83 -0.65 -1.49 1.26
C MET A 83 -1.55 -0.78 2.27
N THR A 84 -1.03 -0.44 3.45
CA THR A 84 -1.81 0.28 4.48
C THR A 84 -2.29 1.65 4.02
N LYS A 85 -1.59 2.28 3.07
CA LYS A 85 -1.93 3.60 2.52
C LYS A 85 -2.78 3.53 1.25
N VAL A 86 -2.55 2.57 0.36
CA VAL A 86 -3.29 2.48 -0.89
C VAL A 86 -4.68 1.92 -0.67
N LEU A 87 -4.84 0.94 0.23
CA LEU A 87 -6.12 0.26 0.48
C LEU A 87 -7.15 1.14 1.22
N THR A 88 -6.74 2.31 1.73
CA THR A 88 -7.67 3.29 2.31
C THR A 88 -8.26 4.24 1.27
N ARG A 89 -7.83 4.13 0.00
CA ARG A 89 -8.28 5.00 -1.10
C ARG A 89 -9.39 4.36 -1.90
N GLU A 90 -10.30 5.19 -2.40
CA GLU A 90 -11.38 4.75 -3.30
C GLU A 90 -10.86 4.32 -4.67
N ASP A 91 -9.78 4.97 -5.15
CA ASP A 91 -9.14 4.69 -6.43
C ASP A 91 -8.02 3.63 -6.34
N ALA A 92 -7.93 2.87 -5.25
CA ALA A 92 -6.84 1.93 -4.98
C ALA A 92 -6.59 0.92 -6.11
N ASN A 93 -7.64 0.50 -6.82
CA ASN A 93 -7.52 -0.48 -7.90
C ASN A 93 -7.08 0.12 -9.25
N GLN A 94 -6.92 1.44 -9.34
CA GLN A 94 -6.48 2.10 -10.58
C GLN A 94 -5.10 1.61 -11.02
N PRO A 95 -4.85 1.47 -12.34
CA PRO A 95 -3.55 1.07 -12.90
C PRO A 95 -2.39 1.89 -12.38
N TYR A 96 -2.62 3.19 -12.19
CA TYR A 96 -1.64 4.14 -11.69
C TYR A 96 -0.95 3.64 -10.41
N TRP A 97 -1.71 3.11 -9.45
CA TRP A 97 -1.14 2.66 -8.17
C TRP A 97 -0.37 1.34 -8.30
N LYS A 98 -0.76 0.46 -9.22
CA LYS A 98 -0.03 -0.78 -9.52
C LYS A 98 1.29 -0.47 -10.21
N GLU A 99 1.28 0.47 -11.16
CA GLU A 99 2.50 1.00 -11.77
C GLU A 99 3.38 1.69 -10.73
N LYS A 100 2.79 2.51 -9.86
CA LYS A 100 3.52 3.20 -8.79
C LYS A 100 4.19 2.22 -7.83
N PHE A 101 3.50 1.14 -7.49
CA PHE A 101 4.03 0.08 -6.63
C PHE A 101 5.28 -0.59 -7.23
N ILE A 102 5.26 -0.88 -8.54
CA ILE A 102 6.42 -1.47 -9.24
C ILE A 102 7.55 -0.46 -9.41
N THR A 103 7.25 0.77 -9.86
CA THR A 103 8.25 1.83 -10.07
C THR A 103 8.86 2.34 -8.77
N GLY A 104 8.23 2.05 -7.61
CA GLY A 104 8.79 2.34 -6.30
C GLY A 104 9.91 1.39 -5.87
N LEU A 105 10.13 0.28 -6.57
CA LEU A 105 11.24 -0.64 -6.32
C LEU A 105 12.58 -0.05 -6.82
N PRO A 106 13.74 -0.61 -6.40
CA PRO A 106 15.02 -0.23 -6.98
C PRO A 106 15.01 -0.37 -8.51
N THR A 107 15.52 0.62 -9.24
CA THR A 107 15.29 0.80 -10.68
C THR A 107 15.52 -0.46 -11.53
N LEU A 108 16.66 -1.12 -11.37
CA LEU A 108 17.00 -2.33 -12.14
C LEU A 108 16.06 -3.50 -11.82
N PHE A 109 15.62 -3.60 -10.56
CA PHE A 109 14.69 -4.63 -10.15
C PHE A 109 13.29 -4.33 -10.67
N ALA A 110 12.84 -3.07 -10.60
CA ALA A 110 11.56 -2.64 -11.17
C ALA A 110 11.46 -2.98 -12.66
N GLU A 111 12.51 -2.67 -13.44
CA GLU A 111 12.55 -3.01 -14.87
C GLU A 111 12.55 -4.53 -15.09
N LYS A 112 13.25 -5.31 -14.27
CA LYS A 112 13.18 -6.78 -14.35
C LYS A 112 11.77 -7.31 -14.12
N ILE A 113 11.02 -6.75 -13.17
CA ILE A 113 9.61 -7.11 -12.93
C ILE A 113 8.73 -6.73 -14.12
N LYS A 114 8.90 -5.52 -14.68
CA LYS A 114 8.16 -5.11 -15.88
C LYS A 114 8.45 -6.03 -17.05
N SER A 115 9.72 -6.39 -17.29
CA SER A 115 10.10 -7.31 -18.37
C SER A 115 9.43 -8.67 -18.24
N LYS A 116 9.35 -9.25 -17.04
CA LYS A 116 8.62 -10.52 -16.82
C LYS A 116 7.15 -10.45 -17.23
N TYR A 117 6.49 -9.32 -16.96
CA TYR A 117 5.12 -9.12 -17.43
C TYR A 117 5.06 -8.91 -18.94
N ARG A 118 5.95 -8.10 -19.51
CA ARG A 118 6.02 -7.86 -20.96
C ARG A 118 6.23 -9.16 -21.74
N GLU A 119 7.10 -10.04 -21.27
CA GLU A 119 7.35 -11.37 -21.86
C GLU A 119 6.08 -12.23 -21.88
N LYS A 120 5.29 -12.20 -20.80
CA LYS A 120 4.04 -12.96 -20.68
C LYS A 120 2.85 -12.33 -21.43
N HIS A 121 2.88 -11.02 -21.66
CA HIS A 121 1.73 -10.24 -22.11
C HIS A 121 2.04 -9.40 -23.36
N LYS A 122 2.67 -10.02 -24.38
CA LYS A 122 2.89 -9.42 -25.72
C LYS A 122 3.53 -8.03 -25.69
N GLY A 123 4.49 -7.81 -24.78
CA GLY A 123 5.25 -6.56 -24.68
C GLY A 123 4.63 -5.49 -23.78
N VAL A 124 3.45 -5.72 -23.19
CA VAL A 124 2.75 -4.75 -22.34
C VAL A 124 2.63 -5.26 -20.91
N VAL A 125 2.65 -4.36 -19.92
CA VAL A 125 2.35 -4.72 -18.53
C VAL A 125 0.85 -4.51 -18.28
N PRO A 126 0.07 -5.56 -17.96
CA PRO A 126 -1.39 -5.47 -17.90
C PRO A 126 -1.86 -4.92 -16.54
N TYR A 127 -1.56 -3.65 -16.25
CA TYR A 127 -1.88 -3.02 -14.97
C TYR A 127 -3.39 -3.06 -14.64
N GLU A 128 -4.27 -3.00 -15.63
CA GLU A 128 -5.73 -3.10 -15.45
C GLU A 128 -6.14 -4.39 -14.74
N THR A 129 -5.61 -5.53 -15.18
CA THR A 129 -6.03 -6.85 -14.73
C THR A 129 -5.18 -7.39 -13.59
N LEU A 130 -4.01 -6.82 -13.33
CA LEU A 130 -3.12 -7.29 -12.26
C LEU A 130 -3.70 -6.98 -10.88
N THR A 131 -3.59 -7.95 -9.98
CA THR A 131 -3.82 -7.72 -8.55
C THR A 131 -2.52 -7.37 -7.84
N TYR A 132 -2.62 -6.71 -6.69
CA TYR A 132 -1.45 -6.51 -5.82
C TYR A 132 -0.80 -7.83 -5.39
N GLY A 133 -1.59 -8.88 -5.21
CA GLY A 133 -1.10 -10.22 -4.90
C GLY A 133 -0.21 -10.78 -6.01
N ASP A 134 -0.62 -10.64 -7.27
CA ASP A 134 0.18 -11.08 -8.44
C ASP A 134 1.53 -10.37 -8.50
N ILE A 135 1.51 -9.06 -8.26
CA ILE A 135 2.72 -8.22 -8.28
C ILE A 135 3.66 -8.63 -7.14
N VAL A 136 3.15 -8.75 -5.91
CA VAL A 136 3.94 -9.18 -4.74
C VAL A 136 4.51 -10.58 -4.93
N SER A 137 3.73 -11.51 -5.48
CA SER A 137 4.18 -12.87 -5.77
C SER A 137 5.33 -12.87 -6.79
N THR A 138 5.17 -12.09 -7.87
CA THR A 138 6.20 -11.95 -8.91
C THR A 138 7.48 -11.33 -8.37
N ILE A 139 7.37 -10.29 -7.53
CA ILE A 139 8.51 -9.67 -6.85
C ILE A 139 9.22 -10.68 -5.96
N THR A 140 8.48 -11.39 -5.10
CA THR A 140 9.04 -12.35 -4.14
C THR A 140 9.75 -13.49 -4.87
N LYS A 141 9.11 -14.06 -5.89
CA LYS A 141 9.71 -15.12 -6.72
C LYS A 141 10.99 -14.65 -7.40
N THR A 142 10.96 -13.48 -8.03
CA THR A 142 12.13 -12.91 -8.73
C THR A 142 13.26 -12.55 -7.77
N GLY A 143 12.94 -12.07 -6.57
CA GLY A 143 13.94 -11.79 -5.52
C GLY A 143 14.64 -13.06 -5.05
N LEU A 144 13.90 -14.16 -4.87
CA LEU A 144 14.46 -15.45 -4.50
C LEU A 144 15.35 -16.04 -5.60
N GLU A 145 14.91 -15.97 -6.86
CA GLU A 145 15.72 -16.39 -8.02
C GLU A 145 17.08 -15.66 -8.04
N ILE A 146 17.08 -14.33 -7.92
CA ILE A 146 18.33 -13.54 -7.90
C ILE A 146 19.22 -13.92 -6.71
N CYS A 147 18.64 -14.14 -5.54
CA CYS A 147 19.40 -14.55 -4.35
C CYS A 147 20.10 -15.89 -4.57
N ASN A 148 19.39 -16.85 -5.17
CA ASN A 148 19.93 -18.16 -5.52
C ASN A 148 21.04 -18.04 -6.57
N ASP A 149 20.85 -17.24 -7.62
CA ASP A 149 21.87 -17.00 -8.66
C ASP A 149 23.16 -16.41 -8.07
N ILE A 150 23.03 -15.43 -7.16
CA ILE A 150 24.17 -14.83 -6.46
C ILE A 150 24.88 -15.88 -5.59
N LYS A 151 24.12 -16.72 -4.88
CA LYS A 151 24.68 -17.80 -4.04
C LYS A 151 25.46 -18.80 -4.89
N MET A 152 24.90 -19.24 -6.01
CA MET A 152 25.55 -20.14 -6.97
C MET A 152 26.82 -19.52 -7.57
N SER A 153 26.75 -18.27 -8.02
CA SER A 153 27.91 -17.56 -8.57
C SER A 153 29.05 -17.43 -7.55
N LYS A 154 28.73 -17.17 -6.27
CA LYS A 154 29.72 -17.14 -5.18
C LYS A 154 30.33 -18.52 -4.89
N GLN A 155 29.59 -19.60 -5.10
CA GLN A 155 30.11 -20.96 -4.93
C GLN A 155 31.09 -21.29 -6.06
N ILE A 156 30.71 -21.07 -7.32
CA ILE A 156 31.56 -21.29 -8.49
C ILE A 156 32.89 -20.52 -8.38
N LYS A 157 32.85 -19.27 -7.90
CA LYS A 157 34.07 -18.47 -7.67
C LYS A 157 34.98 -19.01 -6.56
N ARG A 158 34.42 -19.69 -5.55
CA ARG A 158 35.21 -20.34 -4.50
C ARG A 158 35.84 -21.63 -5.03
N ASP A 159 35.06 -22.46 -5.70
CA ASP A 159 35.53 -23.73 -6.26
C ASP A 159 36.63 -23.51 -7.30
N SER A 160 36.51 -22.47 -8.14
CA SER A 160 37.56 -22.09 -9.10
C SER A 160 38.87 -21.67 -8.43
N LYS A 161 38.81 -21.01 -7.26
CA LYS A 161 40.01 -20.64 -6.50
C LYS A 161 40.67 -21.87 -5.87
N THR A 162 39.86 -22.78 -5.32
CA THR A 162 40.35 -24.05 -4.76
C THR A 162 41.03 -24.89 -5.83
N TYR A 163 40.38 -25.07 -6.98
CA TYR A 163 40.91 -25.82 -8.12
C TYR A 163 42.27 -25.28 -8.60
N LYS A 164 42.43 -23.95 -8.71
CA LYS A 164 43.72 -23.33 -9.08
C LYS A 164 44.82 -23.58 -8.05
N LYS A 165 44.47 -23.65 -6.77
CA LYS A 165 45.43 -23.92 -5.69
C LYS A 165 45.90 -25.38 -5.75
N GLU A 166 44.96 -26.31 -5.87
CA GLU A 166 45.26 -27.75 -5.98
C GLU A 166 46.10 -28.08 -7.22
N LEU A 167 45.85 -27.41 -8.36
CA LEU A 167 46.67 -27.60 -9.57
C LEU A 167 48.09 -27.04 -9.43
N GLY A 168 48.24 -25.92 -8.72
CA GLY A 168 49.55 -25.32 -8.44
C GLY A 168 50.40 -26.14 -7.48
N ASP A 169 49.76 -26.87 -6.56
CA ASP A 169 50.42 -27.85 -5.68
C ASP A 169 50.79 -29.16 -6.42
N PHE A 170 50.30 -29.37 -7.65
CA PHE A 170 50.55 -30.58 -8.45
C PHE A 170 51.75 -30.47 -9.40
N CYS A 171 52.15 -29.25 -9.79
CA CYS A 171 53.33 -28.98 -10.62
C CYS A 171 54.55 -28.64 -9.76
#